data_AF-A0A8T3N0L9-F1
#
_entry.id   AF-A0A8T3N0L9-F1
#
_cell.length_a   1.000
_cell.length_b   1.000
_cell.length_c   1.000
_cell.angle_alpha   90.00
_cell.angle_beta   90.00
_cell.angle_gamma   90.00
#
_symmetry.space_group_name_H-M   'P 1'
#
loop_
_entity.id
_entity.type
_entity.pdbx_description
1 polymer ?
#
loop_
_entity_poly.entity_id
_entity_poly.type
_entity_poly.pdbx_seq_one_letter_code
_entity_poly.pdbx_strand_id
1 'polypeptide(L)'
;MDTVACRSCGEENPAKFRLCGFCGTSLAPVPDTIVCSSCGEENPSKFRLCGFCGTPLAAGLPAPGSGPGSSAGPASPVGPSGPSGGPSRTLTGTAGGDASPFGSLLAPSPSRPAATAPILPAQEVRKFVTLVFTDLKDSTALTGSIDAEAMNEIKARYFSSMAVEIERHGGKVEKNIGDAIMAVFGLIRAHEDDALRAVRAAFGMQKVLAALNDDLERFYGVRITNRTGVNTGEIVANTDPNADQNLATGDAVNVTARLEQNAPAGEILIGEVTWELVRHHVDVERVELVLKGKPEPVPAYRLLDVRAGATPIMA
;
A
#
# COMPACT_ATOMS: atom_id res chain seq x y z
N MET A 1 44.62 0.83 16.02
CA MET A 1 43.27 0.90 16.62
C MET A 1 42.44 -0.11 15.86
N ASP A 2 41.87 -1.10 16.52
CA ASP A 2 41.06 -2.10 15.82
C ASP A 2 39.83 -1.41 15.23
N THR A 3 39.62 -1.61 13.92
CA THR A 3 38.50 -1.08 13.16
C THR A 3 37.70 -2.23 12.57
N VAL A 4 36.43 -1.97 12.30
CA VAL A 4 35.50 -2.85 11.63
C VAL A 4 34.85 -2.07 10.49
N ALA A 5 34.94 -2.60 9.26
CA ALA A 5 34.26 -2.01 8.12
C ALA A 5 32.77 -2.31 8.20
N CYS A 6 31.94 -1.29 7.99
CA CYS A 6 30.51 -1.48 7.95
C CYS A 6 30.11 -2.32 6.74
N ARG A 7 29.46 -3.45 6.97
CA ARG A 7 28.96 -4.33 5.90
C ARG A 7 27.92 -3.70 4.96
N SER A 8 27.32 -2.57 5.34
CA SER A 8 26.28 -1.91 4.54
C SER A 8 26.79 -0.74 3.72
N CYS A 9 27.70 0.09 4.26
CA CYS A 9 28.19 1.28 3.58
C CYS A 9 29.72 1.30 3.33
N GLY A 10 30.46 0.31 3.84
CA GLY A 10 31.91 0.22 3.71
C GLY A 10 32.71 1.11 4.68
N GLU A 11 32.05 2.00 5.41
CA GLU A 11 32.73 2.95 6.32
C GLU A 11 33.54 2.23 7.40
N GLU A 12 34.78 2.67 7.63
CA GLU A 12 35.60 2.15 8.72
C GLU A 12 35.14 2.73 10.06
N ASN A 13 34.79 1.85 10.99
CA ASN A 13 34.31 2.23 12.30
C ASN A 13 35.23 1.67 13.39
N PRO A 14 35.43 2.35 14.53
CA PRO A 14 36.16 1.76 15.65
C PRO A 14 35.49 0.45 16.12
N ALA A 15 36.26 -0.61 16.36
CA ALA A 15 35.72 -1.94 16.68
C ALA A 15 34.83 -1.99 17.95
N LYS A 16 34.91 -0.98 18.83
CA LYS A 16 34.03 -0.84 20.00
C LYS A 16 32.60 -0.39 19.67
N PHE A 17 32.35 0.07 18.44
CA PHE A 17 31.04 0.58 18.03
C PHE A 17 30.11 -0.57 17.68
N ARG A 18 28.88 -0.53 18.22
CA ARG A 18 27.84 -1.52 17.89
C ARG A 18 27.06 -1.17 16.64
N LEU A 19 27.03 0.10 16.25
CA LEU A 19 26.34 0.64 15.08
C LEU A 19 27.32 1.47 14.26
N CYS A 20 27.13 1.49 12.94
CA CYS A 20 27.88 2.33 12.03
C CYS A 20 27.57 3.79 12.31
N GLY A 21 28.59 4.60 12.53
CA GLY A 21 28.44 6.03 12.77
C GLY A 21 27.91 6.82 11.57
N PHE A 22 27.94 6.24 10.37
CA PHE A 22 27.47 6.86 9.14
C PHE A 22 26.03 6.45 8.78
N CYS A 23 25.78 5.14 8.61
CA CYS A 23 24.49 4.64 8.13
C CYS A 23 23.62 3.96 9.21
N GLY A 24 24.07 3.90 10.46
CA GLY A 24 23.33 3.30 11.57
C GLY A 24 23.22 1.76 11.57
N THR A 25 23.82 1.06 10.60
CA THR A 25 23.78 -0.40 10.53
C THR A 25 24.55 -1.05 11.68
N SER A 26 24.03 -2.14 12.27
CA SER A 26 24.75 -2.93 13.28
C SER A 26 26.09 -3.44 12.75
N LEU A 27 27.17 -3.07 13.44
CA LEU A 27 28.54 -3.53 13.22
C LEU A 27 28.86 -4.77 14.04
N ALA A 28 28.14 -4.96 15.15
CA ALA A 28 28.21 -6.18 15.93
C ALA A 28 27.22 -7.22 15.34
N PRO A 29 27.65 -8.47 15.12
CA PRO A 29 26.72 -9.57 14.92
C PRO A 29 25.81 -9.62 16.14
N VAL A 30 24.49 -9.53 15.93
CA VAL A 30 23.55 -9.82 17.01
C VAL A 30 23.62 -11.34 17.19
N PRO A 31 24.05 -11.87 18.35
CA PRO A 31 24.05 -13.31 18.54
C PRO A 31 22.62 -13.83 18.36
N ASP A 32 22.50 -14.98 17.71
CA ASP A 32 21.25 -15.66 17.39
C ASP A 32 20.31 -14.86 16.48
N THR A 33 20.72 -14.63 15.23
CA THR A 33 19.85 -14.13 14.15
C THR A 33 19.29 -15.25 13.29
N ILE A 34 18.01 -15.14 12.91
CA ILE A 34 17.39 -15.92 11.85
C ILE A 34 17.28 -15.04 10.60
N VAL A 35 17.74 -15.57 9.47
CA VAL A 35 17.56 -14.92 8.17
C VAL A 35 16.17 -15.26 7.66
N CYS A 36 15.40 -14.25 7.32
CA CYS A 36 14.07 -14.45 6.76
C CYS A 36 14.16 -15.19 5.43
N SER A 37 13.49 -16.34 5.31
CA SER A 37 13.47 -17.14 4.08
C SER A 37 12.77 -16.45 2.90
N SER A 38 11.96 -15.42 3.16
CA SER A 38 11.24 -14.65 2.14
C SER A 38 12.03 -13.43 1.67
N CYS A 39 12.56 -12.62 2.58
CA CYS A 39 13.22 -11.34 2.21
C CYS A 39 14.73 -11.27 2.47
N GLY A 40 15.33 -12.30 3.09
CA GLY A 40 16.76 -12.34 3.41
C GLY A 40 17.19 -11.41 4.55
N GLU A 41 16.25 -10.74 5.22
CA GLU A 41 16.57 -9.83 6.33
C GLU A 41 17.02 -10.61 7.57
N GLU A 42 18.08 -10.12 8.23
CA GLU A 42 18.53 -10.67 9.51
C GLU A 42 17.61 -10.18 10.62
N ASN A 43 16.97 -11.13 11.30
CA ASN A 43 16.04 -10.85 12.38
C ASN A 43 16.56 -11.50 13.66
N PRO A 44 16.35 -10.92 14.84
CA PRO A 44 16.61 -11.62 16.09
C PRO A 44 15.82 -12.93 16.15
N SER A 45 16.45 -14.03 16.53
CA SER A 45 15.82 -15.38 16.59
C SER A 45 14.56 -15.45 17.47
N LYS A 46 14.41 -14.53 18.44
CA LYS A 46 13.19 -14.41 19.26
C LYS A 46 11.98 -13.84 18.51
N PHE A 47 12.17 -13.32 17.30
CA PHE A 47 11.10 -12.74 16.50
C PHE A 47 10.32 -13.86 15.82
N ARG A 48 8.99 -13.86 16.00
CA ARG A 48 8.08 -14.81 15.33
C ARG A 48 7.77 -14.41 13.90
N LEU A 49 7.87 -13.11 13.60
CA LEU A 49 7.64 -12.53 12.29
C LEU A 49 8.87 -11.71 11.91
N CYS A 50 9.18 -11.66 10.62
CA CYS A 50 10.18 -10.77 10.09
C CYS A 50 9.78 -9.32 10.37
N GLY A 51 10.65 -8.55 11.03
CA GLY A 51 10.41 -7.14 11.34
C GLY A 51 10.37 -6.23 10.11
N PHE A 52 10.76 -6.75 8.94
CA PHE A 52 10.70 -6.02 7.67
C PHE A 52 9.50 -6.44 6.81
N CYS A 53 9.35 -7.74 6.49
CA CYS A 53 8.33 -8.22 5.55
C CYS A 53 7.13 -8.92 6.22
N GLY A 54 7.11 -9.07 7.55
CA GLY A 54 6.04 -9.76 8.27
C GLY A 54 5.99 -11.27 8.09
N THR A 55 6.86 -11.88 7.26
CA THR A 55 6.87 -13.33 7.04
C THR A 55 7.18 -14.08 8.33
N PRO A 56 6.46 -15.16 8.68
CA PRO A 56 6.78 -16.00 9.82
C PRO A 56 8.21 -16.55 9.78
N LEU A 57 8.94 -16.38 10.88
CA LEU A 57 10.30 -16.87 11.02
C LEU A 57 10.25 -18.25 11.70
N ALA A 58 10.91 -19.24 11.11
CA ALA A 58 10.74 -20.66 11.44
C ALA A 58 11.16 -21.08 12.87
N ALA A 59 11.74 -20.19 13.67
CA ALA A 59 12.14 -20.47 15.05
C ALA A 59 11.01 -20.11 16.03
N GLY A 60 9.95 -20.92 16.08
CA GLY A 60 8.88 -20.70 17.06
C GLY A 60 7.74 -21.71 17.12
N LEU A 61 7.76 -22.78 16.33
CA LEU A 61 6.76 -23.83 16.41
C LEU A 61 7.33 -25.03 17.19
N PRO A 62 6.72 -25.45 18.31
CA PRO A 62 7.00 -26.78 18.85
C PRO A 62 6.52 -27.83 17.84
N ALA A 63 7.33 -28.87 17.65
CA ALA A 63 7.04 -29.96 16.71
C ALA A 63 5.67 -30.61 17.01
N PRO A 64 4.90 -31.01 15.99
CA PRO A 64 3.68 -31.78 16.21
C PRO A 64 4.06 -33.17 16.72
N GLY A 65 3.81 -33.41 18.01
CA GLY A 65 3.91 -34.73 18.64
C GLY A 65 2.75 -35.62 18.20
N SER A 66 3.10 -36.81 17.75
CA SER A 66 2.21 -37.93 17.42
C SER A 66 1.42 -38.40 18.65
N GLY A 67 0.08 -38.45 18.57
CA GLY A 67 -0.78 -39.08 19.57
C GLY A 67 -2.28 -39.02 19.20
N PRO A 68 -3.11 -40.03 19.52
CA PRO A 68 -4.16 -40.49 18.61
C PRO A 68 -5.58 -39.97 18.92
N GLY A 69 -6.38 -39.94 17.83
CA GLY A 69 -7.83 -40.00 17.71
C GLY A 69 -8.75 -39.63 18.87
N SER A 70 -9.66 -38.69 18.61
CA SER A 70 -11.08 -38.86 18.98
C SER A 70 -11.99 -37.93 18.18
N SER A 71 -12.97 -38.56 17.55
CA SER A 71 -14.15 -37.97 16.94
C SER A 71 -15.08 -37.39 18.00
N ALA A 72 -15.56 -36.16 17.82
CA ALA A 72 -16.80 -35.69 18.45
C ALA A 72 -17.43 -34.60 17.58
N GLY A 73 -18.70 -34.81 17.22
CA GLY A 73 -19.48 -34.01 16.28
C GLY A 73 -19.95 -32.64 16.81
N PRO A 74 -20.65 -31.86 15.97
CA PRO A 74 -21.00 -30.48 16.29
C PRO A 74 -22.25 -30.40 17.17
N ALA A 75 -22.17 -29.60 18.24
CA ALA A 75 -23.31 -29.20 19.06
C ALA A 75 -23.90 -27.89 18.53
N SER A 76 -25.22 -27.91 18.29
CA SER A 76 -26.07 -26.76 17.96
C SER A 76 -26.16 -25.72 19.09
N PRO A 77 -26.41 -24.44 18.80
CA PRO A 77 -26.74 -23.47 19.83
C PRO A 77 -28.26 -23.38 20.12
N VAL A 78 -28.52 -23.10 21.38
CA VAL A 78 -29.81 -22.98 22.08
C VAL A 78 -30.48 -21.63 21.79
N GLY A 79 -31.78 -21.62 21.51
CA GLY A 79 -32.61 -20.39 21.47
C GLY A 79 -33.33 -20.13 22.81
N PRO A 80 -33.99 -18.97 22.99
CA PRO A 80 -34.89 -18.77 24.12
C PRO A 80 -36.40 -18.72 23.75
N SER A 81 -37.17 -19.08 24.76
CA SER A 81 -38.61 -19.36 24.94
C SER A 81 -39.58 -18.17 24.76
N GLY A 82 -40.87 -18.49 24.45
CA GLY A 82 -42.01 -17.60 24.16
C GLY A 82 -42.73 -16.93 25.36
N PRO A 83 -44.09 -16.83 25.47
CA PRO A 83 -45.15 -17.60 24.77
C PRO A 83 -46.46 -16.84 24.36
N SER A 84 -47.34 -17.56 23.63
CA SER A 84 -48.85 -17.67 23.66
C SER A 84 -49.76 -16.42 23.79
N GLY A 85 -50.93 -16.27 23.15
CA GLY A 85 -51.84 -17.19 22.45
C GLY A 85 -53.08 -16.42 21.88
N GLY A 86 -53.88 -17.09 21.05
CA GLY A 86 -55.00 -16.55 20.23
C GLY A 86 -56.29 -16.13 20.96
N PRO A 87 -57.54 -16.28 20.40
CA PRO A 87 -57.95 -17.15 19.28
C PRO A 87 -58.89 -16.52 18.21
N SER A 88 -59.12 -17.32 17.15
CA SER A 88 -60.14 -17.17 16.10
C SER A 88 -61.59 -17.29 16.59
N ARG A 89 -62.52 -16.67 15.84
CA ARG A 89 -63.92 -17.09 15.71
C ARG A 89 -64.41 -16.91 14.28
N THR A 90 -65.25 -17.86 13.85
CA THR A 90 -65.65 -18.15 12.47
C THR A 90 -67.14 -17.86 12.25
N LEU A 91 -67.55 -17.76 10.97
CA LEU A 91 -68.90 -17.92 10.38
C LEU A 91 -69.79 -16.67 10.43
N THR A 92 -70.37 -16.17 9.33
CA THR A 92 -71.37 -16.81 8.45
C THR A 92 -71.75 -15.87 7.29
N GLY A 93 -72.30 -16.40 6.18
CA GLY A 93 -73.46 -15.76 5.52
C GLY A 93 -73.30 -15.14 4.13
N THR A 94 -73.50 -15.97 3.09
CA THR A 94 -74.42 -15.75 1.93
C THR A 94 -74.48 -14.39 1.20
N ALA A 95 -73.95 -14.42 -0.02
CA ALA A 95 -74.52 -13.99 -1.31
C ALA A 95 -75.64 -12.94 -1.39
N GLY A 96 -75.39 -11.94 -2.25
CA GLY A 96 -76.41 -11.38 -3.16
C GLY A 96 -76.55 -9.86 -3.09
N GLY A 97 -76.14 -9.14 -4.15
CA GLY A 97 -76.59 -7.76 -4.37
C GLY A 97 -75.57 -6.86 -5.05
N ASP A 98 -75.83 -6.57 -6.32
CA ASP A 98 -75.13 -5.61 -7.16
C ASP A 98 -75.06 -4.19 -6.56
N ALA A 99 -73.94 -3.52 -6.78
CA ALA A 99 -73.81 -2.11 -7.19
C ALA A 99 -72.50 -1.48 -6.67
N SER A 100 -71.54 -1.26 -7.58
CA SER A 100 -70.63 -0.11 -7.51
C SER A 100 -71.44 1.17 -7.77
N PRO A 101 -71.09 2.37 -7.25
CA PRO A 101 -69.75 2.94 -7.46
C PRO A 101 -69.22 3.94 -6.39
N PHE A 102 -67.98 4.39 -6.59
CA PHE A 102 -67.29 5.55 -5.99
C PHE A 102 -66.75 5.48 -4.55
N GLY A 103 -65.42 5.64 -4.42
CA GLY A 103 -64.76 6.06 -3.18
C GLY A 103 -63.40 5.43 -2.88
N SER A 104 -62.43 5.51 -3.80
CA SER A 104 -61.06 5.02 -3.54
C SER A 104 -60.30 5.99 -2.63
N LEU A 105 -60.47 5.83 -1.31
CA LEU A 105 -59.52 6.33 -0.31
C LEU A 105 -58.33 5.36 -0.26
N LEU A 106 -57.21 5.72 -0.91
CA LEU A 106 -55.95 5.00 -0.72
C LEU A 106 -55.45 5.23 0.72
N ALA A 107 -55.54 4.20 1.55
CA ALA A 107 -54.76 4.10 2.78
C ALA A 107 -53.27 3.88 2.43
N PRO A 108 -52.32 4.47 3.17
CA PRO A 108 -50.88 4.24 2.94
C PRO A 108 -50.52 2.79 3.30
N SER A 109 -49.87 2.11 2.36
CA SER A 109 -49.35 0.75 2.56
C SER A 109 -48.23 0.76 3.62
N PRO A 110 -48.16 -0.22 4.53
CA PRO A 110 -47.07 -0.30 5.50
C PRO A 110 -45.74 -0.55 4.75
N SER A 111 -44.77 0.32 4.96
CA SER A 111 -43.43 0.21 4.39
C SER A 111 -42.76 -1.06 4.89
N ARG A 112 -42.42 -1.92 3.93
CA ARG A 112 -41.62 -3.14 4.12
C ARG A 112 -40.26 -2.73 4.73
N PRO A 113 -39.79 -3.32 5.83
CA PRO A 113 -38.48 -2.98 6.37
C PRO A 113 -37.42 -3.29 5.31
N ALA A 114 -36.57 -2.28 5.03
CA ALA A 114 -35.45 -2.42 4.11
C ALA A 114 -34.60 -3.61 4.56
N ALA A 115 -34.46 -4.59 3.68
CA ALA A 115 -33.59 -5.72 3.91
C ALA A 115 -32.16 -5.19 4.08
N THR A 116 -31.61 -5.31 5.29
CA THR A 116 -30.19 -5.09 5.55
C THR A 116 -29.42 -6.05 4.67
N ALA A 117 -28.70 -5.52 3.68
CA ALA A 117 -27.82 -6.31 2.85
C ALA A 117 -26.82 -7.07 3.74
N PRO A 118 -26.55 -8.36 3.48
CA PRO A 118 -25.57 -9.09 4.27
C PRO A 118 -24.21 -8.41 4.11
N ILE A 119 -23.59 -8.06 5.24
CA ILE A 119 -22.19 -7.62 5.26
C ILE A 119 -21.38 -8.85 4.91
N LEU A 120 -20.91 -8.92 3.65
CA LEU A 120 -20.00 -9.99 3.22
C LEU A 120 -18.71 -9.87 4.06
N PRO A 121 -18.14 -10.99 4.54
CA PRO A 121 -16.88 -10.94 5.27
C PRO A 121 -15.80 -10.33 4.37
N ALA A 122 -14.93 -9.50 4.95
CA ALA A 122 -13.79 -8.91 4.27
C ALA A 122 -13.01 -10.01 3.53
N GLN A 123 -12.90 -9.91 2.21
CA GLN A 123 -12.15 -10.86 1.40
C GLN A 123 -10.80 -10.25 1.06
N GLU A 124 -9.74 -11.02 1.28
CA GLU A 124 -8.44 -10.75 0.69
C GLU A 124 -8.54 -11.05 -0.81
N VAL A 125 -8.52 -9.99 -1.62
CA VAL A 125 -8.66 -10.09 -3.08
C VAL A 125 -7.34 -9.76 -3.75
N ARG A 126 -6.90 -10.62 -4.66
CA ARG A 126 -5.74 -10.35 -5.50
C ARG A 126 -6.09 -9.29 -6.54
N LYS A 127 -5.30 -8.22 -6.61
CA LYS A 127 -5.49 -7.14 -7.57
C LYS A 127 -4.20 -6.87 -8.32
N PHE A 128 -4.33 -6.56 -9.61
CA PHE A 128 -3.24 -6.09 -10.43
C PHE A 128 -3.27 -4.56 -10.43
N VAL A 129 -2.25 -3.93 -9.87
CA VAL A 129 -2.22 -2.48 -9.61
C VAL A 129 -0.88 -1.90 -10.03
N THR A 130 -0.83 -0.58 -10.20
CA THR A 130 0.43 0.15 -10.31
C THR A 130 0.67 0.97 -9.05
N LEU A 131 1.85 0.83 -8.46
CA LEU A 131 2.28 1.49 -7.24
C LEU A 131 3.29 2.58 -7.57
N VAL A 132 3.20 3.69 -6.84
CA VAL A 132 4.17 4.79 -6.86
C VAL A 132 4.66 5.00 -5.44
N PHE A 133 5.97 4.90 -5.24
CA PHE A 133 6.65 5.26 -4.00
C PHE A 133 7.50 6.48 -4.26
N THR A 134 7.36 7.53 -3.46
CA THR A 134 8.25 8.69 -3.53
C THR A 134 8.66 9.13 -2.15
N ASP A 135 9.95 9.34 -1.95
CA ASP A 135 10.55 9.73 -0.67
C ASP A 135 11.31 11.04 -0.83
N LEU A 136 11.25 11.91 0.18
CA LEU A 136 12.09 13.10 0.23
C LEU A 136 13.53 12.70 0.54
N LYS A 137 14.43 12.98 -0.39
CA LYS A 137 15.86 12.78 -0.17
C LYS A 137 16.43 13.90 0.70
N ASP A 138 17.33 13.55 1.60
CA ASP A 138 18.13 14.47 2.42
C ASP A 138 17.30 15.41 3.34
N SER A 139 16.02 15.09 3.58
CA SER A 139 15.16 15.80 4.55
C SER A 139 15.79 15.87 5.94
N THR A 140 16.58 14.84 6.30
CA THR A 140 17.31 14.71 7.56
C THR A 140 18.53 15.64 7.64
N ALA A 141 19.19 15.93 6.50
CA ALA A 141 20.27 16.90 6.46
C ALA A 141 19.74 18.35 6.58
N LEU A 142 18.57 18.61 5.99
CA LEU A 142 17.85 19.89 6.08
C LEU A 142 17.34 20.18 7.50
N THR A 143 17.05 19.15 8.31
CA THR A 143 16.55 19.32 9.69
C THR A 143 17.59 19.89 10.66
N GLY A 144 18.88 19.83 10.31
CA GLY A 144 19.94 20.46 11.10
C GLY A 144 20.10 21.97 10.86
N SER A 145 19.58 22.47 9.74
CA SER A 145 19.71 23.88 9.30
C SER A 145 18.43 24.70 9.42
N ILE A 146 17.27 24.05 9.61
CA ILE A 146 15.96 24.68 9.69
C ILE A 146 15.29 24.28 11.01
N ASP A 147 14.54 25.18 11.62
CA ASP A 147 13.73 24.87 12.79
C ASP A 147 12.67 23.78 12.48
N ALA A 148 12.27 23.05 13.51
CA ALA A 148 11.37 21.92 13.36
C ALA A 148 9.96 22.32 12.87
N GLU A 149 9.50 23.53 13.18
CA GLU A 149 8.18 24.02 12.79
C GLU A 149 8.12 24.31 11.29
N ALA A 150 9.12 25.02 10.77
CA ALA A 150 9.31 25.28 9.35
C ALA A 150 9.53 23.99 8.55
N MET A 151 10.28 23.03 9.08
CA MET A 151 10.43 21.72 8.42
C MET A 151 9.10 20.96 8.32
N ASN A 152 8.27 21.00 9.35
CA ASN A 152 6.94 20.38 9.30
C ASN A 152 6.03 21.07 8.28
N GLU A 153 6.11 22.40 8.17
CA GLU A 153 5.37 23.16 7.16
C GLU A 153 5.83 22.81 5.73
N ILE A 154 7.14 22.75 5.49
CA ILE A 154 7.73 22.33 4.20
C ILE A 154 7.23 20.95 3.82
N LYS A 155 7.30 19.98 4.75
CA LYS A 155 6.79 18.63 4.53
C LYS A 155 5.31 18.63 4.21
N ALA A 156 4.49 19.35 4.97
CA ALA A 156 3.04 19.43 4.73
C ALA A 156 2.72 19.98 3.33
N ARG A 157 3.41 21.04 2.89
CA ARG A 157 3.26 21.61 1.55
C ARG A 157 3.69 20.63 0.45
N TYR A 158 4.80 19.92 0.65
CA TYR A 158 5.25 18.86 -0.25
C TYR A 158 4.20 17.76 -0.37
N PHE A 159 3.78 17.16 0.76
CA PHE A 159 2.79 16.07 0.77
C PHE A 159 1.49 16.47 0.10
N SER A 160 0.98 17.67 0.41
CA SER A 160 -0.24 18.19 -0.21
C SER A 160 -0.10 18.36 -1.73
N SER A 161 1.03 18.92 -2.19
CA SER A 161 1.27 19.17 -3.62
C SER A 161 1.43 17.87 -4.42
N MET A 162 2.14 16.89 -3.86
CA MET A 162 2.30 15.57 -4.50
C MET A 162 0.98 14.80 -4.55
N ALA A 163 0.20 14.83 -3.45
CA ALA A 163 -1.11 14.17 -3.39
C ALA A 163 -2.07 14.72 -4.44
N VAL A 164 -2.13 16.05 -4.61
CA VAL A 164 -2.96 16.69 -5.64
C VAL A 164 -2.58 16.20 -7.04
N GLU A 165 -1.29 16.10 -7.37
CA GLU A 165 -0.87 15.61 -8.68
C GLU A 165 -1.20 14.12 -8.86
N ILE A 166 -0.99 13.28 -7.84
CA ILE A 166 -1.36 11.86 -7.88
C ILE A 166 -2.87 11.68 -8.11
N GLU A 167 -3.70 12.41 -7.37
CA GLU A 167 -5.16 12.34 -7.45
C GLU A 167 -5.68 12.90 -8.77
N ARG A 168 -5.00 13.88 -9.36
CA ARG A 168 -5.33 14.41 -10.70
C ARG A 168 -5.21 13.35 -11.80
N HIS A 169 -4.26 12.43 -11.66
CA HIS A 169 -4.17 11.24 -12.54
C HIS A 169 -5.01 10.08 -12.00
N GLY A 170 -5.81 10.29 -10.96
CA GLY A 170 -6.73 9.34 -10.31
C GLY A 170 -6.07 8.16 -9.63
N GLY A 171 -4.83 8.34 -9.15
CA GLY A 171 -4.24 7.50 -8.12
C GLY A 171 -4.84 7.81 -6.75
N LYS A 172 -4.68 6.89 -5.81
CA LYS A 172 -5.05 7.07 -4.41
C LYS A 172 -3.79 7.04 -3.55
N VAL A 173 -3.59 8.05 -2.72
CA VAL A 173 -2.58 8.00 -1.65
C VAL A 173 -3.09 7.06 -0.55
N GLU A 174 -2.34 5.99 -0.28
CA GLU A 174 -2.70 4.94 0.67
C GLU A 174 -2.04 5.18 2.02
N LYS A 175 -0.73 5.49 2.05
CA LYS A 175 0.00 5.68 3.30
C LYS A 175 1.08 6.75 3.17
N ASN A 176 1.19 7.57 4.21
CA ASN A 176 2.37 8.39 4.46
C ASN A 176 3.23 7.66 5.52
N ILE A 177 4.46 7.28 5.17
CA ILE A 177 5.39 6.62 6.09
C ILE A 177 6.58 7.55 6.31
N GLY A 178 6.54 8.34 7.39
CA GLY A 178 7.57 9.35 7.63
C GLY A 178 7.55 10.39 6.50
N ASP A 179 8.59 10.37 5.67
CA ASP A 179 8.80 11.30 4.54
C ASP A 179 8.43 10.70 3.17
N ALA A 180 7.93 9.46 3.14
CA ALA A 180 7.55 8.74 1.93
C ALA A 180 6.04 8.75 1.69
N ILE A 181 5.66 8.91 0.42
CA ILE A 181 4.30 8.77 -0.10
C ILE A 181 4.20 7.42 -0.80
N MET A 182 3.20 6.63 -0.42
CA MET A 182 2.75 5.46 -1.17
C MET A 182 1.40 5.75 -1.83
N ALA A 183 1.37 5.64 -3.15
CA ALA A 183 0.16 5.76 -3.94
C ALA A 183 -0.08 4.52 -4.80
N VAL A 184 -1.36 4.28 -5.11
CA VAL A 184 -1.82 3.12 -5.86
C VAL A 184 -2.83 3.53 -6.93
N PHE A 185 -2.67 2.94 -8.11
CA PHE A 185 -3.54 3.07 -9.26
C PHE A 185 -4.16 1.70 -9.54
N GLY A 186 -5.47 1.67 -9.74
CA GLY A 186 -6.22 0.43 -9.99
C GLY A 186 -6.74 -0.31 -8.75
N LEU A 187 -6.53 0.22 -7.53
CA LEU A 187 -7.00 -0.44 -6.31
C LEU A 187 -8.52 -0.38 -6.15
N ILE A 188 -9.11 0.81 -6.19
CA ILE A 188 -10.57 1.00 -6.01
C ILE A 188 -11.31 0.81 -7.33
N ARG A 189 -10.79 1.42 -8.40
CA ARG A 189 -11.27 1.27 -9.78
C ARG A 189 -10.07 1.03 -10.69
N ALA A 190 -10.07 -0.11 -11.36
CA ALA A 190 -9.06 -0.50 -12.33
C ALA A 190 -9.36 0.10 -13.71
N HIS A 191 -8.31 0.56 -14.39
CA HIS A 191 -8.34 1.06 -15.76
C HIS A 191 -7.17 0.42 -16.52
N GLU A 192 -7.34 0.23 -17.83
CA GLU A 192 -6.31 -0.36 -18.68
C GLU A 192 -5.04 0.51 -18.75
N ASP A 193 -5.18 1.81 -18.54
CA ASP A 193 -4.10 2.79 -18.61
C ASP A 193 -3.53 3.17 -17.23
N ASP A 194 -3.83 2.42 -16.16
CA ASP A 194 -3.36 2.73 -14.80
C ASP A 194 -1.83 2.83 -14.70
N ALA A 195 -1.08 2.00 -15.44
CA ALA A 195 0.38 2.09 -15.50
C ALA A 195 0.85 3.42 -16.12
N LEU A 196 0.22 3.86 -17.21
CA LEU A 196 0.54 5.11 -17.88
C LEU A 196 0.17 6.32 -17.01
N ARG A 197 -0.97 6.26 -16.32
CA ARG A 197 -1.42 7.30 -15.39
C ARG A 197 -0.47 7.44 -14.21
N ALA A 198 0.00 6.32 -13.64
CA ALA A 198 1.00 6.33 -12.58
C ALA A 198 2.33 6.96 -13.02
N VAL A 199 2.83 6.61 -14.21
CA VAL A 199 4.07 7.19 -14.74
C VAL A 199 3.90 8.67 -15.07
N ARG A 200 2.76 9.08 -15.63
CA ARG A 200 2.43 10.50 -15.85
C ARG A 200 2.35 11.29 -14.54
N ALA A 201 1.76 10.71 -13.50
CA ALA A 201 1.75 11.32 -12.16
C ALA A 201 3.17 11.48 -11.61
N ALA A 202 4.00 10.42 -11.66
CA ALA A 202 5.39 10.47 -11.23
C ALA A 202 6.19 11.57 -11.94
N PHE A 203 6.05 11.65 -13.27
CA PHE A 203 6.70 12.70 -14.05
C PHE A 203 6.14 14.10 -13.77
N GLY A 204 4.82 14.22 -13.59
CA GLY A 204 4.16 15.47 -13.21
C GLY A 204 4.62 16.00 -11.86
N MET A 205 4.83 15.11 -10.89
CA MET A 205 5.32 15.44 -9.54
C MET A 205 6.67 16.15 -9.58
N GLN A 206 7.58 15.81 -10.51
CA GLN A 206 8.86 16.53 -10.66
C GLN A 206 8.65 18.01 -11.01
N LYS A 207 7.69 18.32 -11.89
CA LYS A 207 7.36 19.70 -12.28
C LYS A 207 6.71 20.47 -11.12
N VAL A 208 5.80 19.81 -10.40
CA VAL A 208 5.16 20.39 -9.21
C VAL A 208 6.20 20.67 -8.12
N LEU A 209 7.16 19.75 -7.91
CA LEU A 209 8.24 19.92 -6.95
C LEU A 209 9.18 21.06 -7.33
N ALA A 210 9.49 21.23 -8.62
CA ALA A 210 10.30 22.35 -9.10
C ALA A 210 9.65 23.70 -8.77
N ALA A 211 8.35 23.84 -9.04
CA ALA A 211 7.60 25.06 -8.72
C ALA A 211 7.52 25.30 -7.20
N LEU A 212 7.29 24.24 -6.41
CA LEU A 212 7.30 24.34 -4.96
C LEU A 212 8.67 24.79 -4.44
N ASN A 213 9.76 24.27 -5.01
CA ASN A 213 11.11 24.65 -4.61
C ASN A 213 11.42 26.14 -4.81
N ASP A 214 10.83 26.78 -5.82
CA ASP A 214 11.04 28.22 -6.04
C ASP A 214 10.42 29.05 -4.90
N ASP A 215 9.27 28.61 -4.39
CA ASP A 215 8.67 29.19 -3.18
C ASP A 215 9.49 28.86 -1.92
N LEU A 216 9.91 27.60 -1.76
CA LEU A 216 10.67 27.16 -0.60
C LEU A 216 12.02 27.88 -0.49
N GLU A 217 12.70 28.09 -1.61
CA GLU A 217 13.95 28.83 -1.67
C GLU A 217 13.74 30.30 -1.27
N ARG A 218 12.64 30.91 -1.73
CA ARG A 218 12.31 32.30 -1.40
C ARG A 218 11.99 32.52 0.07
N PHE A 219 11.23 31.61 0.69
CA PHE A 219 10.73 31.79 2.06
C PHE A 219 11.60 31.15 3.13
N TYR A 220 12.28 30.04 2.81
CA TYR A 220 13.05 29.24 3.77
C TYR A 220 14.52 29.07 3.35
N GLY A 221 14.92 29.53 2.16
CA GLY A 221 16.31 29.44 1.69
C GLY A 221 16.74 28.01 1.34
N VAL A 222 15.80 27.11 1.07
CA VAL A 222 16.09 25.69 0.83
C VAL A 222 15.40 25.13 -0.40
N ARG A 223 15.99 24.07 -0.94
CA ARG A 223 15.40 23.25 -2.00
C ARG A 223 15.38 21.80 -1.53
N ILE A 224 14.29 21.11 -1.82
CA ILE A 224 14.08 19.69 -1.55
C ILE A 224 14.14 18.90 -2.85
N THR A 225 14.51 17.63 -2.74
CA THR A 225 14.52 16.69 -3.86
C THR A 225 13.84 15.41 -3.41
N ASN A 226 13.15 14.73 -4.32
CA ASN A 226 12.60 13.41 -4.06
C ASN A 226 13.26 12.37 -4.96
N ARG A 227 13.05 11.11 -4.63
CA ARG A 227 13.35 9.98 -5.53
C ARG A 227 12.09 9.14 -5.64
N THR A 228 11.88 8.50 -6.78
CA THR A 228 10.60 7.85 -7.07
C THR A 228 10.80 6.48 -7.71
N GLY A 229 10.02 5.51 -7.26
CA GLY A 229 9.89 4.18 -7.84
C GLY A 229 8.47 3.92 -8.31
N VAL A 230 8.31 3.34 -9.50
CA VAL A 230 7.01 2.95 -10.06
C VAL A 230 7.05 1.49 -10.50
N ASN A 231 6.09 0.69 -10.04
CA ASN A 231 6.02 -0.72 -10.43
C ASN A 231 4.58 -1.23 -10.50
N THR A 232 4.34 -2.14 -11.43
CA THR A 232 3.04 -2.78 -11.67
C THR A 232 3.15 -4.25 -11.31
N GLY A 233 2.15 -4.77 -10.60
CA GLY A 233 2.12 -6.18 -10.26
C GLY A 233 0.94 -6.58 -9.39
N GLU A 234 0.91 -7.85 -9.02
CA GLU A 234 -0.12 -8.41 -8.14
C GLU A 234 0.14 -8.01 -6.68
N ILE A 235 -0.92 -7.57 -6.02
CA ILE A 235 -1.00 -7.37 -4.57
C ILE A 235 -2.18 -8.16 -4.01
N VAL A 236 -2.17 -8.40 -2.70
CA VAL A 236 -3.38 -8.77 -1.98
C VAL A 236 -3.94 -7.49 -1.35
N ALA A 237 -5.23 -7.24 -1.55
CA ALA A 237 -5.92 -6.08 -1.00
C ALA A 237 -7.04 -6.55 -0.06
N ASN A 238 -7.20 -5.85 1.06
CA ASN A 238 -8.36 -6.02 1.91
C ASN A 238 -9.53 -5.23 1.30
N THR A 239 -10.68 -5.88 1.12
CA THR A 239 -11.87 -5.22 0.55
C THR A 239 -12.72 -4.47 1.59
N ASP A 240 -12.36 -4.51 2.88
CA ASP A 240 -13.08 -3.77 3.91
C ASP A 240 -12.81 -2.26 3.79
N PRO A 241 -13.81 -1.42 3.43
CA PRO A 241 -13.64 0.02 3.31
C PRO A 241 -13.30 0.71 4.64
N ASN A 242 -13.54 0.04 5.78
CA ASN A 242 -13.24 0.54 7.12
C ASN A 242 -11.91 0.01 7.66
N ALA A 243 -11.18 -0.81 6.89
CA ALA A 243 -9.84 -1.20 7.29
C ALA A 243 -8.91 0.02 7.17
N ASP A 244 -8.14 0.29 8.23
CA ASP A 244 -7.10 1.34 8.23
C ASP A 244 -6.02 1.10 7.15
N GLN A 245 -5.98 -0.08 6.51
CA GLN A 245 -5.00 -0.49 5.51
C GLN A 245 -5.67 -1.37 4.44
N ASN A 246 -5.94 -0.83 3.25
CA ASN A 246 -6.53 -1.59 2.14
C ASN A 246 -5.48 -2.39 1.34
N LEU A 247 -4.19 -2.06 1.49
CA LEU A 247 -3.09 -2.72 0.79
C LEU A 247 -2.38 -3.73 1.69
N ALA A 248 -2.62 -5.02 1.45
CA ALA A 248 -2.14 -6.12 2.27
C ALA A 248 -1.06 -6.92 1.52
N THR A 249 0.16 -6.39 1.44
CA THR A 249 1.37 -7.16 1.07
C THR A 249 1.42 -7.65 -0.40
N GLY A 250 2.64 -7.75 -0.95
CA GLY A 250 2.89 -8.32 -2.27
C GLY A 250 4.32 -8.05 -2.74
N ASP A 251 4.86 -8.92 -3.61
CA ASP A 251 6.20 -8.71 -4.19
C ASP A 251 6.27 -7.35 -4.92
N ALA A 252 5.18 -6.95 -5.57
CA ALA A 252 5.06 -5.65 -6.23
C ALA A 252 5.36 -4.47 -5.28
N VAL A 253 4.90 -4.51 -4.02
CA VAL A 253 5.16 -3.46 -3.03
C VAL A 253 6.65 -3.39 -2.70
N ASN A 254 7.27 -4.54 -2.47
CA ASN A 254 8.69 -4.63 -2.15
C ASN A 254 9.57 -4.18 -3.33
N VAL A 255 9.22 -4.57 -4.55
CA VAL A 255 9.91 -4.13 -5.76
C VAL A 255 9.77 -2.61 -5.92
N THR A 256 8.58 -2.04 -5.73
CA THR A 256 8.37 -0.58 -5.83
C THR A 256 9.25 0.18 -4.83
N ALA A 257 9.26 -0.25 -3.57
CA ALA A 257 10.09 0.35 -2.54
C ALA A 257 11.58 0.26 -2.88
N ARG A 258 12.03 -0.87 -3.44
CA ARG A 258 13.42 -1.05 -3.85
C ARG A 258 13.81 -0.17 -5.03
N LEU A 259 12.92 -0.02 -6.01
CA LEU A 259 13.14 0.93 -7.12
C LEU A 259 13.30 2.35 -6.58
N GLU A 260 12.41 2.78 -5.69
CA GLU A 260 12.49 4.11 -5.06
C GLU A 260 13.80 4.30 -4.29
N GLN A 261 14.17 3.34 -3.42
CA GLN A 261 15.40 3.44 -2.63
C GLN A 261 16.68 3.51 -3.48
N ASN A 262 16.68 2.88 -4.65
CA ASN A 262 17.82 2.88 -5.58
C ASN A 262 17.73 3.98 -6.64
N ALA A 263 16.62 4.73 -6.71
CA ALA A 263 16.50 5.86 -7.60
C ALA A 263 17.43 6.98 -7.15
N PRO A 264 18.26 7.54 -8.05
CA PRO A 264 19.02 8.75 -7.75
C PRO A 264 18.13 9.93 -7.40
N ALA A 265 18.73 10.97 -6.83
CA ALA A 265 18.01 12.17 -6.43
C ALA A 265 17.36 12.84 -7.65
N GLY A 266 16.06 13.07 -7.58
CA GLY A 266 15.28 13.69 -8.64
C GLY A 266 14.92 12.75 -9.78
N GLU A 267 15.28 11.46 -9.70
CA GLU A 267 15.03 10.50 -10.76
C GLU A 267 13.87 9.54 -10.42
N ILE A 268 13.31 8.97 -11.49
CA ILE A 268 12.22 8.00 -11.42
C ILE A 268 12.71 6.69 -12.01
N LEU A 269 12.66 5.62 -11.22
CA LEU A 269 12.90 4.25 -11.71
C LEU A 269 11.58 3.50 -11.90
N ILE A 270 11.47 2.83 -13.04
CA ILE A 270 10.30 2.08 -13.47
C ILE A 270 10.66 0.59 -13.50
N GLY A 271 9.78 -0.26 -12.96
CA GLY A 271 9.90 -1.71 -13.04
C GLY A 271 9.60 -2.25 -14.44
N GLU A 272 10.09 -3.45 -14.74
CA GLU A 272 9.99 -4.08 -16.06
C GLU A 272 8.55 -4.17 -16.59
N VAL A 273 7.63 -4.71 -15.80
CA VAL A 273 6.22 -4.84 -16.19
C VAL A 273 5.59 -3.48 -16.49
N THR A 274 5.89 -2.46 -15.69
CA THR A 274 5.39 -1.11 -15.94
C THR A 274 5.96 -0.56 -17.25
N TRP A 275 7.27 -0.71 -17.48
CA TRP A 275 7.89 -0.28 -18.74
C TRP A 275 7.25 -0.98 -19.93
N GLU A 276 7.03 -2.30 -19.89
CA GLU A 276 6.39 -3.03 -21.00
C GLU A 276 5.01 -2.45 -21.35
N LEU A 277 4.21 -2.10 -20.34
CA LEU A 277 2.88 -1.50 -20.51
C LEU A 277 2.94 -0.08 -21.07
N VAL A 278 3.99 0.70 -20.73
CA VAL A 278 4.08 2.11 -21.12
C VAL A 278 5.10 2.40 -22.23
N ARG A 279 5.86 1.42 -22.73
CA ARG A 279 7.05 1.59 -23.61
C ARG A 279 6.86 2.47 -24.84
N HIS A 280 5.63 2.56 -25.36
CA HIS A 280 5.30 3.39 -26.52
C HIS A 280 5.09 4.87 -26.17
N HIS A 281 4.95 5.19 -24.88
CA HIS A 281 4.57 6.48 -24.33
C HIS A 281 5.73 7.17 -23.57
N VAL A 282 6.85 6.47 -23.35
CA VAL A 282 7.94 6.95 -22.50
C VAL A 282 9.29 6.77 -23.17
N ASP A 283 10.21 7.66 -22.84
CA ASP A 283 11.63 7.52 -23.15
C ASP A 283 12.36 7.12 -21.87
N VAL A 284 13.15 6.05 -21.94
CA VAL A 284 13.82 5.45 -20.78
C VAL A 284 15.25 5.05 -21.09
N GLU A 285 16.05 4.96 -20.04
CA GLU A 285 17.36 4.31 -20.04
C GLU A 285 17.29 3.03 -19.20
N ARG A 286 17.70 1.88 -19.76
CA ARG A 286 17.76 0.63 -18.99
C ARG A 286 18.93 0.69 -18.01
N VAL A 287 18.65 0.36 -16.75
CA VAL A 287 19.62 0.27 -15.67
C VAL A 287 19.49 -1.08 -14.98
N GLU A 288 20.62 -1.65 -14.55
CA GLU A 288 20.64 -2.91 -13.80
C GLU A 288 20.77 -2.59 -12.31
N LEU A 289 19.78 -2.99 -11.51
CA LEU A 289 19.80 -2.76 -10.08
C LEU A 289 20.32 -3.97 -9.34
N VAL A 290 21.39 -3.76 -8.57
CA VAL A 290 21.89 -4.76 -7.62
C VAL A 290 21.11 -4.64 -6.33
N LEU A 291 20.04 -5.44 -6.19
CA LEU A 291 19.17 -5.40 -5.01
C LEU A 291 19.68 -6.36 -3.93
N LYS A 292 19.84 -5.85 -2.70
CA LYS A 292 20.20 -6.68 -1.53
C LYS A 292 19.19 -7.82 -1.36
N GLY A 293 19.66 -9.07 -1.40
CA GLY A 293 18.84 -10.27 -1.23
C GLY A 293 18.36 -10.92 -2.53
N LYS A 294 18.68 -10.37 -3.71
CA LYS A 294 18.53 -11.07 -5.00
C LYS A 294 19.92 -11.37 -5.59
N PRO A 295 20.19 -12.62 -6.00
CA PRO A 295 21.47 -12.99 -6.57
C PRO A 295 21.66 -12.45 -8.00
N GLU A 296 20.56 -12.15 -8.69
CA GLU A 296 20.56 -11.62 -10.06
C GLU A 296 20.18 -10.13 -10.06
N PRO A 297 20.85 -9.29 -10.86
CA PRO A 297 20.44 -7.92 -11.10
C PRO A 297 18.99 -7.84 -11.56
N VAL A 298 18.23 -6.90 -11.01
CA VAL A 298 16.85 -6.66 -11.43
C VAL A 298 16.85 -5.56 -12.50
N PRO A 299 16.27 -5.81 -13.69
CA PRO A 299 16.17 -4.78 -14.70
C PRO A 299 15.22 -3.68 -14.22
N ALA A 300 15.68 -2.43 -14.33
CA ALA A 300 14.86 -1.25 -14.13
C ALA A 300 15.09 -0.25 -15.26
N TYR A 301 14.20 0.74 -15.33
CA TYR A 301 14.16 1.70 -16.42
C TYR A 301 14.09 3.10 -15.83
N ARG A 302 15.16 3.87 -15.99
CA ARG A 302 15.17 5.29 -15.61
C ARG A 302 14.30 6.05 -16.59
N LEU A 303 13.28 6.73 -16.09
CA LEU A 303 12.42 7.59 -16.91
C LEU A 303 13.15 8.86 -17.29
N LEU A 304 13.24 9.14 -18.59
CA LEU A 304 13.83 10.35 -19.14
C LEU A 304 12.74 11.36 -19.55
N ASP A 305 11.68 10.88 -20.21
CA ASP A 305 10.57 11.73 -20.65
C ASP A 305 9.27 10.92 -20.80
N VAL A 306 8.14 11.63 -20.78
CA VAL A 306 6.81 11.10 -21.11
C VAL A 306 6.30 11.82 -22.35
N ARG A 307 6.20 11.08 -23.46
CA ARG A 307 5.84 11.61 -24.77
C ARG A 307 4.43 12.20 -24.75
N ALA A 308 4.30 13.41 -25.27
CA ALA A 308 3.00 14.05 -25.47
C ALA A 308 2.22 13.32 -26.58
N GLY A 309 1.00 12.87 -26.29
CA GLY A 309 0.02 12.50 -27.33
C GLY A 309 -0.31 11.02 -27.53
N ALA A 310 0.18 10.11 -26.68
CA ALA A 310 -0.22 8.72 -26.81
C ALA A 310 -1.52 8.45 -26.01
N THR A 311 -2.61 8.38 -26.77
CA THR A 311 -3.96 7.93 -26.37
C THR A 311 -3.89 6.44 -25.98
N PRO A 312 -4.60 5.98 -24.94
CA PRO A 312 -4.70 4.56 -24.65
C PRO A 312 -5.11 3.79 -25.91
N ILE A 313 -4.40 2.71 -26.22
CA ILE A 313 -4.83 1.77 -27.27
C ILE A 313 -6.08 1.09 -26.70
N MET A 314 -7.26 1.56 -27.10
CA MET A 314 -8.50 0.83 -26.84
C MET A 314 -8.43 -0.47 -27.65
N ALA A 315 -8.41 -1.60 -26.96
CA ALA A 315 -8.57 -2.93 -27.57
C ALA A 315 -10.04 -3.33 -27.58
#